data_AF-A0A7Y7LEH2-F1
#
_entry.id   AF-A0A7Y7LEH2-F1
#
_cell.length_a   1.000
_cell.length_b   1.000
_cell.length_c   1.000
_cell.angle_alpha   90.00
_cell.angle_beta   90.00
_cell.angle_gamma   90.00
#
_symmetry.space_group_name_H-M   'P 1'
#
loop_
_entity.id
_entity.type
_entity.pdbx_description
1 polymer ?
#
loop_
_entity_poly.entity_id
_entity_poly.type
_entity_poly.pdbx_seq_one_letter_code
_entity_poly.pdbx_strand_id
1 'polypeptide(L)'
;MIIKALGYTLKIWLTSIVISPILHLFINGITEPNMGYAKIGVTSSVYFILMSIPFGIILSIPSFLLLWLAVYLLIRFDVKTNQARGLLSVIGTALSSLAFYIVFGYDDPSSYKETVLWALPYCIVIVASVWYYRFVNESK
;
A
#
# COMPACT_ATOMS: atom_id res chain seq x y z
N MET A 1 21.30 -12.14 -0.71
CA MET A 1 20.91 -10.72 -0.63
C MET A 1 19.58 -10.48 -1.35
N ILE A 2 19.49 -10.83 -2.64
CA ILE A 2 18.28 -10.70 -3.48
C ILE A 2 17.05 -11.38 -2.86
N ILE A 3 17.17 -12.65 -2.45
CA ILE A 3 16.05 -13.42 -1.85
C ILE A 3 15.53 -12.75 -0.56
N LYS A 4 16.42 -12.18 0.25
CA LYS A 4 16.03 -11.49 1.49
C LYS A 4 15.28 -10.19 1.18
N ALA A 5 15.74 -9.42 0.19
CA ALA A 5 15.06 -8.22 -0.29
C ALA A 5 13.66 -8.53 -0.84
N LEU A 6 13.57 -9.60 -1.65
CA LEU A 6 12.30 -10.08 -2.19
C LEU A 6 11.33 -10.49 -1.09
N GLY A 7 11.78 -11.33 -0.14
CA GLY A 7 10.94 -11.79 0.95
C GLY A 7 10.44 -10.67 1.87
N TYR A 8 11.26 -9.64 2.12
CA TYR A 8 10.84 -8.45 2.87
C TYR A 8 9.80 -7.63 2.09
N THR A 9 10.06 -7.36 0.81
CA THR A 9 9.15 -6.57 -0.04
C THR A 9 7.81 -7.28 -0.24
N LEU A 10 7.83 -8.60 -0.45
CA LEU A 10 6.63 -9.41 -0.62
C LEU A 10 5.71 -9.34 0.61
N LYS A 11 6.27 -9.34 1.81
CA LYS A 11 5.50 -9.17 3.06
C LYS A 11 4.81 -7.81 3.13
N ILE A 12 5.54 -6.73 2.86
CA ILE A 12 4.97 -5.37 2.83
C ILE A 12 3.86 -5.28 1.79
N TRP A 13 4.14 -5.77 0.58
CA TRP A 13 3.24 -5.68 -0.54
C TRP A 13 1.93 -6.46 -0.30
N LEU A 14 2.01 -7.73 0.07
CA LEU A 14 0.83 -8.54 0.37
C LEU A 14 0.02 -7.97 1.54
N THR A 15 0.67 -7.50 2.60
CA THR A 15 -0.02 -6.86 3.72
C THR A 15 -0.74 -5.58 3.28
N SER A 16 -0.11 -4.77 2.43
CA SER A 16 -0.77 -3.59 1.85
C SER A 16 -1.98 -3.95 1.00
N ILE A 17 -1.92 -5.00 0.18
CA ILE A 17 -3.05 -5.42 -0.67
C ILE A 17 -4.22 -5.92 0.17
N VAL A 18 -3.96 -6.68 1.23
CA VAL A 18 -5.02 -7.31 2.04
C VAL A 18 -5.61 -6.35 3.06
N ILE A 19 -4.78 -5.57 3.75
CA ILE A 19 -5.23 -4.72 4.86
C ILE A 19 -5.81 -3.40 4.37
N SER A 20 -5.35 -2.84 3.25
CA SER A 20 -5.82 -1.53 2.78
C SER A 20 -7.30 -1.48 2.43
N PRO A 21 -7.91 -2.48 1.74
CA PRO A 21 -9.36 -2.51 1.52
C PRO A 21 -10.17 -2.55 2.82
N ILE A 22 -9.68 -3.26 3.84
CA ILE A 22 -10.31 -3.32 5.16
C ILE A 22 -10.24 -1.95 5.83
N LEU A 23 -9.06 -1.32 5.80
CA LEU A 23 -8.87 0.01 6.37
C LEU A 23 -9.69 1.07 5.62
N HIS A 24 -9.83 0.95 4.30
CA HIS A 24 -10.67 1.82 3.48
C HIS A 24 -12.15 1.73 3.88
N LEU A 25 -12.68 0.51 4.05
CA LEU A 25 -14.05 0.32 4.54
C LEU A 25 -14.25 0.94 5.93
N PHE A 26 -13.27 0.78 6.81
CA PHE A 26 -13.33 1.35 8.15
C PHE A 26 -13.36 2.89 8.12
N ILE A 27 -12.49 3.52 7.32
CA ILE A 27 -12.46 4.98 7.14
C ILE A 27 -13.79 5.46 6.58
N ASN A 28 -14.28 4.88 5.48
CA ASN A 28 -15.55 5.28 4.87
C ASN A 28 -16.75 5.09 5.80
N GLY A 29 -16.75 4.02 6.61
CA GLY A 29 -17.80 3.77 7.60
C GLY A 29 -17.89 4.86 8.66
N ILE A 30 -16.75 5.50 9.00
CA ILE A 30 -16.68 6.60 9.96
C ILE A 30 -16.96 7.95 9.30
N THR A 31 -16.40 8.22 8.12
CA THR A 31 -16.48 9.53 7.47
C THR A 31 -17.80 9.76 6.74
N GLU A 32 -18.44 8.71 6.23
CA GLU A 32 -19.66 8.81 5.42
C GLU A 32 -20.73 7.81 5.91
N PRO A 33 -21.18 7.89 7.18
CA PRO A 33 -22.07 6.88 7.79
C PRO A 33 -23.43 6.74 7.07
N ASN A 34 -23.85 7.78 6.32
CA ASN A 34 -25.11 7.80 5.60
C ASN A 34 -25.05 7.36 4.14
N MET A 35 -23.85 7.29 3.55
CA MET A 35 -23.60 6.93 2.14
C MET A 35 -22.64 5.75 1.97
N GLY A 36 -21.88 5.38 3.00
CA GLY A 36 -20.85 4.36 2.94
C GLY A 36 -21.37 2.92 3.02
N TYR A 37 -20.45 1.98 2.76
CA TYR A 37 -20.66 0.52 2.82
C TYR A 37 -21.27 0.01 4.13
N ALA A 38 -21.24 0.82 5.20
CA ALA A 38 -21.90 0.58 6.48
C ALA A 38 -23.43 0.35 6.34
N LYS A 39 -24.10 0.95 5.36
CA LYS A 39 -25.53 0.68 5.08
C LYS A 39 -25.77 -0.55 4.19
N ILE A 40 -24.76 -1.00 3.46
CA ILE A 40 -24.90 -2.01 2.39
C ILE A 40 -24.79 -3.44 2.94
N GLY A 41 -24.60 -3.59 4.26
CA GLY A 41 -24.56 -4.87 4.97
C GLY A 41 -23.21 -5.61 4.84
N VAL A 42 -23.06 -6.65 5.66
CA VAL A 42 -21.82 -7.43 5.77
C VAL A 42 -21.44 -8.10 4.45
N THR A 43 -22.42 -8.65 3.73
CA THR A 43 -22.20 -9.36 2.45
C THR A 43 -21.55 -8.46 1.40
N SER A 44 -22.00 -7.22 1.29
CA SER A 44 -21.47 -6.25 0.31
C SER A 44 -20.07 -5.76 0.67
N SER A 45 -19.77 -5.65 1.96
CA SER A 45 -18.43 -5.32 2.46
C SER A 45 -17.42 -6.44 2.19
N VAL A 46 -17.83 -7.69 2.40
CA VAL A 46 -17.00 -8.87 2.08
C VAL A 46 -16.75 -8.96 0.57
N TYR A 47 -17.80 -8.77 -0.24
CA TYR A 47 -17.67 -8.74 -1.69
C TYR A 47 -16.69 -7.65 -2.16
N PHE A 48 -16.77 -6.45 -1.59
CA PHE A 48 -15.83 -5.36 -1.88
C PHE A 48 -14.37 -5.75 -1.60
N ILE A 49 -14.08 -6.35 -0.44
CA ILE A 49 -12.72 -6.80 -0.10
C ILE A 49 -12.23 -7.85 -1.10
N LEU A 50 -13.06 -8.87 -1.37
CA LEU A 50 -12.73 -9.97 -2.25
C LEU A 50 -12.44 -9.50 -3.68
N MET A 51 -13.17 -8.48 -4.17
CA MET A 51 -12.90 -7.90 -5.48
C MET A 51 -11.71 -6.95 -5.46
N SER A 52 -11.48 -6.21 -4.38
CA SER A 52 -10.38 -5.23 -4.29
C SER A 52 -8.99 -5.88 -4.27
N ILE A 53 -8.85 -7.08 -3.69
CA ILE A 53 -7.57 -7.79 -3.61
C ILE A 53 -6.98 -8.11 -5.01
N PRO A 54 -7.67 -8.79 -5.94
CA PRO A 54 -7.12 -9.11 -7.26
C PRO A 54 -6.82 -7.85 -8.08
N PHE A 55 -7.68 -6.82 -8.02
CA PHE A 55 -7.38 -5.52 -8.64
C PHE A 55 -6.12 -4.89 -8.05
N GLY A 56 -6.02 -4.89 -6.71
CA GLY A 56 -4.85 -4.43 -5.99
C GLY A 56 -3.57 -5.16 -6.40
N ILE A 57 -3.62 -6.48 -6.55
CA ILE A 57 -2.48 -7.29 -7.03
C ILE A 57 -2.05 -6.81 -8.41
N ILE A 58 -2.95 -6.80 -9.39
CA ILE A 58 -2.62 -6.50 -10.79
C ILE A 58 -2.05 -5.09 -10.93
N LEU A 59 -2.72 -4.10 -10.34
CA LEU A 59 -2.35 -2.69 -10.49
C LEU A 59 -1.06 -2.33 -9.75
N SER A 60 -0.70 -3.07 -8.70
CA SER A 60 0.47 -2.75 -7.88
C SER A 60 1.73 -3.55 -8.22
N ILE A 61 1.72 -4.42 -9.25
CA ILE A 61 2.92 -5.14 -9.72
C ILE A 61 4.07 -4.17 -10.05
N PRO A 62 3.87 -3.07 -10.82
CA PRO A 62 4.95 -2.13 -11.12
C PRO A 62 5.53 -1.49 -9.85
N SER A 63 4.65 -1.06 -8.94
CA SER A 63 5.02 -0.47 -7.65
C SER A 63 5.79 -1.46 -6.77
N PHE A 64 5.39 -2.74 -6.78
CA PHE A 64 6.10 -3.82 -6.10
C PHE A 64 7.52 -4.00 -6.62
N LEU A 65 7.70 -4.04 -7.94
CA LEU A 65 9.02 -4.21 -8.55
C LEU A 65 9.95 -3.04 -8.25
N LEU A 66 9.43 -1.81 -8.28
CA LEU A 66 10.19 -0.60 -7.92
C LEU A 66 10.56 -0.56 -6.44
N LEU A 67 9.63 -0.93 -5.56
CA LEU A 67 9.90 -1.03 -4.12
C LEU A 67 10.95 -2.12 -3.82
N TRP A 68 10.85 -3.27 -4.49
CA TRP A 68 11.83 -4.35 -4.37
C TRP A 68 13.22 -3.92 -4.81
N LEU A 69 13.32 -3.21 -5.94
CA LEU A 69 14.57 -2.63 -6.42
C LEU A 69 15.13 -1.64 -5.39
N ALA A 70 14.30 -0.77 -4.81
CA ALA A 70 14.73 0.16 -3.77
C ALA A 70 15.27 -0.57 -2.53
N VAL A 71 14.58 -1.60 -2.04
CA VAL A 71 15.06 -2.44 -0.92
C VAL A 71 16.40 -3.09 -1.25
N TYR A 72 16.53 -3.65 -2.46
CA TYR A 72 17.77 -4.28 -2.91
C TYR A 72 18.94 -3.29 -2.92
N LEU A 73 18.74 -2.08 -3.46
CA LEU A 73 19.76 -1.03 -3.49
C LEU A 73 20.15 -0.57 -2.08
N LEU A 74 19.18 -0.33 -1.20
CA LEU A 74 19.45 0.09 0.18
C LEU A 74 20.27 -0.94 0.96
N ILE A 75 20.01 -2.24 0.75
CA ILE A 75 20.82 -3.31 1.34
C ILE A 75 22.21 -3.33 0.71
N ARG A 76 22.32 -3.16 -0.61
CA ARG A 76 23.59 -3.18 -1.34
C ARG A 76 24.53 -2.05 -0.90
N PHE A 77 23.99 -0.87 -0.60
CA PHE A 77 24.72 0.29 -0.12
C PHE A 77 24.88 0.36 1.41
N ASP A 78 24.46 -0.69 2.13
CA ASP A 78 24.55 -0.79 3.60
C ASP A 78 23.95 0.42 4.34
N VAL A 79 22.80 0.91 3.84
CA VAL A 79 22.12 2.05 4.44
C VAL A 79 21.62 1.67 5.84
N LYS A 80 21.79 2.58 6.81
CA LYS A 80 21.33 2.39 8.19
C LYS A 80 19.83 2.08 8.21
N THR A 81 19.43 1.11 9.03
CA THR A 81 18.04 0.61 9.03
C THR A 81 16.97 1.69 9.17
N ASN A 82 17.14 2.64 10.09
CA ASN A 82 16.17 3.72 10.28
C ASN A 82 16.07 4.64 9.05
N GLN A 83 17.20 4.92 8.40
CA GLN A 83 17.22 5.70 7.15
C GLN A 83 16.56 4.92 6.02
N ALA A 84 16.86 3.62 5.89
CA ALA A 84 16.22 2.76 4.91
C ALA A 84 14.70 2.69 5.09
N ARG A 85 14.20 2.54 6.33
CA ARG A 85 12.77 2.57 6.65
C ARG A 85 12.12 3.91 6.27
N GLY A 86 12.78 5.03 6.56
CA GLY A 86 12.31 6.36 6.15
C GLY A 86 12.20 6.49 4.63
N LEU A 87 13.26 6.13 3.89
CA LEU A 87 13.27 6.17 2.43
C LEU A 87 12.20 5.26 1.82
N LEU A 88 12.06 4.03 2.34
CA LEU A 88 11.04 3.08 1.86
C LEU A 88 9.61 3.55 2.15
N SER A 89 9.40 4.24 3.28
CA SER A 89 8.12 4.87 3.59
C SER A 89 7.76 5.92 2.53
N VAL A 90 8.69 6.83 2.22
CA VAL A 90 8.50 7.88 1.19
C VAL A 90 8.29 7.27 -0.19
N ILE A 91 9.15 6.34 -0.60
CA ILE A 91 9.04 5.67 -1.92
C ILE A 91 7.72 4.91 -2.02
N GLY A 92 7.37 4.13 -1.00
CA GLY A 92 6.13 3.35 -0.99
C GLY A 92 4.88 4.24 -1.07
N THR A 93 4.83 5.32 -0.29
CA THR A 93 3.75 6.33 -0.36
C THR A 93 3.66 6.98 -1.73
N ALA A 94 4.80 7.38 -2.32
CA ALA A 94 4.83 7.98 -3.65
C ALA A 94 4.34 7.02 -4.73
N LEU A 95 4.79 5.76 -4.71
CA LEU A 95 4.38 4.74 -5.66
C LEU A 95 2.89 4.40 -5.54
N SER A 96 2.35 4.27 -4.33
CA SER A 96 0.92 4.06 -4.13
C SER A 96 0.10 5.24 -4.63
N SER A 97 0.48 6.46 -4.25
CA SER A 97 -0.23 7.67 -4.67
C SER A 97 -0.21 7.82 -6.20
N LEU A 98 0.94 7.57 -6.82
CA LEU A 98 1.08 7.62 -8.28
C LEU A 98 0.22 6.58 -8.99
N ALA A 99 0.17 5.34 -8.49
CA ALA A 99 -0.66 4.29 -9.07
C ALA A 99 -2.15 4.67 -9.06
N PHE A 100 -2.65 5.19 -7.94
CA PHE A 100 -4.03 5.66 -7.84
C PHE A 100 -4.31 6.90 -8.67
N TYR A 101 -3.35 7.82 -8.75
CA TYR A 101 -3.47 9.00 -9.61
C TYR A 101 -3.58 8.63 -11.09
N ILE A 102 -2.78 7.67 -11.57
CA ILE A 102 -2.86 7.18 -12.95
C ILE A 102 -4.23 6.54 -13.24
N VAL A 103 -4.80 5.81 -12.28
CA VAL A 103 -6.06 5.09 -12.47
C VAL A 103 -7.29 5.99 -12.36
N PHE A 104 -7.32 6.93 -11.40
CA PHE A 104 -8.51 7.69 -11.05
C PHE A 104 -8.40 9.20 -11.29
N GLY A 105 -7.19 9.75 -11.32
CA GLY A 105 -6.94 11.20 -11.32
C GLY A 105 -6.48 11.79 -12.65
N TYR A 106 -6.15 10.96 -13.64
CA TYR A 106 -5.60 11.45 -14.92
C TYR A 106 -6.66 12.12 -15.80
N ASP A 107 -7.87 11.56 -15.88
CA ASP A 107 -8.91 12.00 -16.82
C ASP A 107 -9.85 13.07 -16.24
N ASP A 108 -9.98 13.16 -14.91
CA ASP A 108 -10.90 14.10 -14.25
C ASP A 108 -10.27 14.72 -12.99
N PRO A 109 -9.89 16.01 -13.02
CA PRO A 109 -9.36 16.73 -11.86
C PRO A 109 -10.32 16.78 -10.67
N SER A 110 -11.63 16.63 -10.89
CA SER A 110 -12.62 16.58 -9.82
C SER A 110 -12.57 15.26 -9.01
N SER A 111 -11.94 14.22 -9.56
CA SER A 111 -11.70 12.92 -8.91
C SER A 111 -10.53 12.90 -7.91
N TYR A 112 -9.95 14.07 -7.59
CA TYR A 112 -8.88 14.17 -6.60
C TYR A 112 -9.30 13.62 -5.22
N LYS A 113 -10.53 13.91 -4.78
CA LYS A 113 -11.06 13.40 -3.50
C LYS A 113 -11.04 11.87 -3.47
N GLU A 114 -11.51 11.23 -4.54
CA GLU A 114 -11.53 9.76 -4.64
C GLU A 114 -10.12 9.19 -4.68
N THR A 115 -9.24 9.78 -5.49
CA THR A 115 -7.83 9.38 -5.59
C THR A 115 -7.16 9.36 -4.21
N VAL A 116 -7.36 10.42 -3.41
CA VAL A 116 -6.80 10.52 -2.07
C VAL A 116 -7.43 9.49 -1.12
N LEU A 117 -8.75 9.32 -1.15
CA LEU A 117 -9.45 8.34 -0.30
C LEU A 117 -9.03 6.89 -0.58
N TRP A 118 -8.70 6.57 -1.83
CA TRP A 118 -8.19 5.27 -2.22
C TRP A 118 -6.70 5.09 -1.90
N ALA A 119 -5.88 6.12 -2.13
CA ALA A 119 -4.44 6.04 -1.90
C ALA A 119 -4.07 6.05 -0.41
N LEU A 120 -4.79 6.78 0.42
CA LEU A 120 -4.45 7.00 1.83
C LEU A 120 -4.35 5.70 2.65
N PRO A 121 -5.31 4.76 2.60
CA PRO A 121 -5.18 3.47 3.28
C PRO A 121 -3.91 2.70 2.89
N TYR A 122 -3.58 2.67 1.59
CA TYR A 122 -2.38 2.00 1.11
C TYR A 122 -1.11 2.66 1.63
N CYS A 123 -1.06 3.99 1.66
CA CYS A 123 0.06 4.73 2.21
C CYS A 123 0.27 4.41 3.70
N ILE A 124 -0.80 4.42 4.49
CA ILE A 124 -0.75 4.10 5.92
C ILE A 124 -0.25 2.68 6.13
N VAL A 125 -0.82 1.69 5.42
CA VAL A 125 -0.46 0.28 5.60
C VAL A 125 0.97 0.00 5.14
N ILE A 126 1.43 0.61 4.05
CA ILE A 126 2.82 0.46 3.58
C ILE A 126 3.79 0.99 4.63
N VAL A 127 3.57 2.21 5.13
CA VAL A 127 4.43 2.78 6.17
C VAL A 127 4.40 1.89 7.40
N ALA A 128 3.22 1.54 7.91
CA ALA A 128 3.10 0.64 9.05
C ALA A 128 3.84 -0.69 8.83
N SER A 129 3.72 -1.30 7.66
CA SER A 129 4.37 -2.56 7.31
C SER A 129 5.90 -2.45 7.22
N VAL A 130 6.43 -1.35 6.68
CA VAL A 130 7.88 -1.07 6.61
C VAL A 130 8.50 -1.02 8.02
N TRP A 131 7.78 -0.42 8.96
CA TRP A 131 8.21 -0.29 10.36
C TRP A 131 7.94 -1.56 11.19
N TYR A 132 6.87 -2.28 10.90
CA TYR A 132 6.51 -3.52 11.60
C TYR A 132 7.42 -4.69 11.24
N TYR A 133 7.74 -4.89 9.95
CA TYR A 133 8.61 -6.00 9.56
C TYR A 133 10.08 -5.69 9.84
N ARG A 134 10.78 -6.66 10.43
CA ARG A 134 12.23 -6.60 10.69
C ARG A 134 12.98 -6.37 9.37
N PHE A 135 13.80 -5.33 9.33
CA PHE A 135 14.55 -4.98 8.13
C PHE A 135 15.70 -5.97 7.92
N VAL A 136 16.04 -6.26 6.67
CA VAL A 136 16.97 -7.34 6.30
C VAL A 136 18.35 -7.20 6.95
N ASN A 137 18.81 -5.97 7.20
CA ASN A 137 20.11 -5.69 7.81
C ASN A 137 20.14 -5.88 9.33
N GLU A 138 18.99 -5.97 10.01
CA GLU A 138 18.94 -6.20 11.46
C GLU A 138 19.24 -7.65 11.83
N SER A 139 19.33 -8.57 10.86
CA SER A 139 19.53 -10.02 11.06
C SER A 139 20.98 -10.48 10.95
N LYS A 140 21.94 -9.56 11.06
CA LYS A 140 23.38 -9.84 11.20
C LYS A 140 23.79 -9.49 12.63
#